data_AF-A0A5P2CWK4-F1
#
_entry.id   AF-A0A5P2CWK4-F1
#
_cell.length_a   1.000
_cell.length_b   1.000
_cell.length_c   1.000
_cell.angle_alpha   90.00
_cell.angle_beta   90.00
_cell.angle_gamma   90.00
#
_symmetry.space_group_name_H-M   'P 1'
#
loop_
_entity.id
_entity.type
_entity.pdbx_description
1 polymer ?
#
loop_
_entity_poly.entity_id
_entity_poly.type
_entity_poly.pdbx_seq_one_letter_code
_entity_poly.pdbx_strand_id
1 'polypeptide(L)'
;MFYASAAMPNHYTAMGAVGAVGLFLRSRQSPVTCAGVVGGLALATLMRPNDGVALGVPLLAAALLVPTWRSRSRVLAVLGGLGAGALPWIVEAYARFGGVRARLTAASEVQGDLRPLLSLVHHLTVMDGPLLCRPCDGDTVRPLSAEWWLVLPLLVSAGLWSVRAGNRDTRREHQGGLPRPGTTPLRACLLATVAALSVALPYLALVPYAAPRFLAPTHALLTPAAALGVLALVDVTRASHRPRIGLTALGLALAGHLAVQLPLAHTNAGIQAGARGDWALVAEVLHEHGVGGGPHTDRSPRSGTHPPCVLRGNTSVIPVAYVAGCFPGRAGDAPRRPTALVLREAEPPPWARSWPRHRVPDTYAPGWVVHVRP
;
A
#
# COMPACT_ATOMS: atom_id res chain seq x y z
N MET A 1 -0.95 3.82 -11.70
CA MET A 1 -0.79 3.09 -10.42
C MET A 1 -0.65 1.61 -10.69
N PHE A 2 0.49 1.04 -10.34
CA PHE A 2 0.92 -0.30 -10.74
C PHE A 2 0.16 -1.47 -10.06
N TYR A 3 -0.62 -1.20 -9.01
CA TYR A 3 -1.32 -2.22 -8.20
C TYR A 3 -2.85 -2.07 -8.12
N ALA A 4 -3.45 -1.13 -8.85
CA ALA A 4 -4.87 -0.80 -8.66
C ALA A 4 -5.82 -1.99 -8.89
N SER A 5 -5.51 -2.88 -9.84
CA SER A 5 -6.32 -4.07 -10.18
C SER A 5 -5.99 -5.33 -9.36
N ALA A 6 -4.95 -5.32 -8.53
CA ALA A 6 -4.46 -6.53 -7.84
C ALA A 6 -5.09 -6.77 -6.45
N ALA A 7 -6.24 -6.16 -6.14
CA ALA A 7 -6.93 -6.25 -4.85
C ALA A 7 -6.02 -6.06 -3.62
N MET A 8 -4.91 -5.31 -3.77
CA MET A 8 -4.04 -5.02 -2.64
C MET A 8 -4.63 -3.87 -1.84
N PRO A 9 -4.71 -4.01 -0.51
CA PRO A 9 -5.53 -3.12 0.32
C PRO A 9 -5.08 -1.65 0.26
N ASN A 10 -3.82 -1.39 -0.11
CA ASN A 10 -3.19 -0.07 -0.07
C ASN A 10 -3.85 0.97 -0.98
N HIS A 11 -4.34 0.56 -2.15
CA HIS A 11 -5.03 1.48 -3.07
C HIS A 11 -6.37 1.94 -2.47
N TYR A 12 -7.14 1.00 -1.94
CA TYR A 12 -8.40 1.29 -1.25
C TYR A 12 -8.18 2.11 0.02
N THR A 13 -7.12 1.81 0.80
CA THR A 13 -6.70 2.62 1.94
C THR A 13 -6.34 4.05 1.51
N ALA A 14 -5.61 4.24 0.42
CA ALA A 14 -5.27 5.56 -0.10
C ALA A 14 -6.51 6.37 -0.52
N MET A 15 -7.45 5.75 -1.25
CA MET A 15 -8.71 6.38 -1.64
C MET A 15 -9.56 6.73 -0.42
N GLY A 16 -9.71 5.80 0.53
CA GLY A 16 -10.43 6.02 1.77
C GLY A 16 -9.81 7.15 2.61
N ALA A 17 -8.47 7.20 2.68
CA ALA A 17 -7.74 8.22 3.42
C ALA A 17 -7.94 9.62 2.82
N VAL A 18 -7.73 9.79 1.51
CA VAL A 18 -7.91 11.09 0.84
C VAL A 18 -9.38 11.54 0.90
N GLY A 19 -10.33 10.62 0.68
CA GLY A 19 -11.75 10.91 0.79
C GLY A 19 -12.16 11.36 2.20
N ALA A 20 -11.72 10.63 3.22
CA ALA A 20 -12.01 10.97 4.62
C ALA A 20 -11.41 12.32 5.02
N VAL A 21 -10.13 12.57 4.73
CA VAL A 21 -9.45 13.84 5.06
C VAL A 21 -10.10 15.00 4.30
N GLY A 22 -10.37 14.84 2.99
CA GLY A 22 -11.01 15.88 2.19
C GLY A 22 -12.41 16.26 2.67
N LEU A 23 -13.23 15.28 3.02
CA LEU A 23 -14.59 15.52 3.53
C LEU A 23 -14.59 16.05 4.98
N PHE A 24 -13.63 15.63 5.79
CA PHE A 24 -13.41 16.16 7.14
C PHE A 24 -13.09 17.66 7.12
N LEU A 25 -12.28 18.08 6.13
CA LEU A 25 -11.86 19.46 5.92
C LEU A 25 -12.96 20.40 5.40
N ARG A 26 -14.14 19.88 5.04
CA ARG A 26 -15.28 20.72 4.65
C ARG A 26 -15.65 21.66 5.81
N SER A 27 -15.80 22.95 5.47
CA SER A 27 -16.06 24.03 6.42
C SER A 27 -17.33 23.79 7.23
N ARG A 28 -18.41 23.38 6.55
CA ARG A 28 -19.65 22.91 7.16
C ARG A 28 -19.76 21.41 7.02
N GLN A 29 -20.10 20.75 8.13
CA GLN A 29 -20.40 19.33 8.15
C GLN A 29 -21.90 19.13 7.96
N SER A 30 -22.27 18.30 7.00
CA SER A 30 -23.63 17.81 6.79
C SER A 30 -23.67 16.30 7.06
N PRO A 31 -24.85 15.69 7.17
CA PRO A 31 -24.96 14.23 7.27
C PRO A 31 -24.21 13.50 6.15
N VAL A 32 -24.22 14.04 4.93
CA VAL A 32 -23.51 13.46 3.77
C VAL A 32 -22.00 13.55 3.91
N THR A 33 -21.45 14.68 4.38
CA THR A 33 -19.99 14.78 4.60
C THR A 33 -19.54 13.87 5.74
N CYS A 34 -20.33 13.80 6.82
CA CYS A 34 -20.07 12.88 7.92
C CYS A 34 -20.12 11.42 7.46
N ALA A 35 -21.12 11.04 6.66
CA ALA A 35 -21.25 9.70 6.10
C ALA A 35 -20.06 9.35 5.19
N GLY A 36 -19.56 10.30 4.40
CA GLY A 36 -18.36 10.08 3.58
C GLY A 36 -17.06 10.01 4.40
N VAL A 37 -16.94 10.75 5.51
CA VAL A 37 -15.84 10.56 6.48
C VAL A 37 -15.90 9.16 7.08
N VAL A 38 -17.07 8.72 7.54
CA VAL A 38 -17.30 7.36 8.07
C VAL A 38 -16.92 6.32 7.01
N GLY A 39 -17.45 6.45 5.79
CA GLY A 39 -17.19 5.51 4.70
C GLY A 39 -15.72 5.43 4.30
N GLY A 40 -15.04 6.57 4.18
CA GLY A 40 -13.62 6.62 3.84
C GLY A 40 -12.72 5.99 4.91
N LEU A 41 -12.97 6.31 6.19
CA LEU A 41 -12.25 5.69 7.31
C LEU A 41 -12.59 4.23 7.50
N ALA A 42 -13.86 3.83 7.33
CA ALA A 42 -14.27 2.44 7.39
C ALA A 42 -13.59 1.61 6.31
N LEU A 43 -13.53 2.12 5.07
CA LEU A 43 -12.80 1.47 3.97
C LEU A 43 -11.31 1.33 4.30
N ALA A 44 -10.66 2.43 4.73
CA ALA A 44 -9.25 2.41 5.07
C ALA A 44 -8.93 1.43 6.20
N THR A 45 -9.75 1.42 7.25
CA THR A 45 -9.59 0.56 8.44
C THR A 45 -9.92 -0.89 8.14
N LEU A 46 -10.94 -1.17 7.33
CA LEU A 46 -11.29 -2.53 6.90
C LEU A 46 -10.14 -3.16 6.10
N MET A 47 -9.54 -2.37 5.21
CA MET A 47 -8.46 -2.82 4.34
C MET A 47 -7.14 -2.96 5.11
N ARG A 48 -6.82 -1.99 5.99
CA ARG A 48 -5.60 -1.94 6.79
C ARG A 48 -5.91 -1.31 8.16
N PRO A 49 -6.26 -2.09 9.18
CA PRO A 49 -6.65 -1.56 10.50
C PRO A 49 -5.60 -0.63 11.11
N ASN A 50 -4.32 -0.96 10.97
CA ASN A 50 -3.21 -0.15 11.47
C ASN A 50 -3.15 1.23 10.80
N ASP A 51 -3.37 1.30 9.47
CA ASP A 51 -3.41 2.58 8.74
C ASP A 51 -4.67 3.37 9.09
N GLY A 52 -5.79 2.67 9.28
CA GLY A 52 -7.03 3.27 9.78
C GLY A 52 -6.81 4.00 11.11
N VAL A 53 -6.20 3.32 12.08
CA VAL A 53 -5.86 3.92 13.39
C VAL A 53 -4.86 5.07 13.23
N ALA A 54 -3.79 4.87 12.46
CA ALA A 54 -2.77 5.90 12.21
C ALA A 54 -3.37 7.15 11.56
N LEU A 55 -4.34 7.00 10.66
CA LEU A 55 -5.10 8.10 10.06
C LEU A 55 -6.10 8.74 11.02
N GLY A 56 -6.79 7.92 11.82
CA GLY A 56 -7.83 8.35 12.75
C GLY A 56 -7.30 9.24 13.88
N VAL A 57 -6.10 8.96 14.39
CA VAL A 57 -5.46 9.74 15.48
C VAL A 57 -5.36 11.23 15.17
N PRO A 58 -4.71 11.67 14.06
CA PRO A 58 -4.63 13.11 13.76
C PRO A 58 -5.98 13.73 13.42
N LEU A 59 -6.94 12.98 12.86
CA LEU A 59 -8.30 13.46 12.61
C LEU A 59 -9.10 13.67 13.91
N LEU A 60 -8.99 12.76 14.86
CA LEU A 60 -9.59 12.91 16.19
C LEU A 60 -8.95 14.07 16.94
N ALA A 61 -7.61 14.16 16.95
CA ALA A 61 -6.89 15.27 17.56
C ALA A 61 -7.33 16.61 16.94
N ALA A 62 -7.44 16.68 15.61
CA ALA A 62 -7.95 17.86 14.91
C ALA A 62 -9.40 18.22 15.31
N ALA A 63 -10.28 17.23 15.43
CA ALA A 63 -11.67 17.42 15.82
C ALA A 63 -11.87 17.78 17.31
N LEU A 64 -10.85 17.57 18.15
CA LEU A 64 -10.90 17.87 19.58
C LEU A 64 -10.16 19.18 19.91
N LEU A 65 -9.01 19.40 19.28
CA LEU A 65 -8.03 20.42 19.69
C LEU A 65 -8.04 21.67 18.78
N VAL A 66 -8.46 21.57 17.52
CA VAL A 66 -8.45 22.71 16.60
C VAL A 66 -9.79 23.45 16.68
N PRO A 67 -9.84 24.70 17.19
CA PRO A 67 -11.11 25.38 17.47
C PRO A 67 -12.06 25.47 16.27
N THR A 68 -11.51 25.67 15.07
CA THR A 68 -12.30 25.77 13.82
C THR A 68 -12.89 24.45 13.34
N TRP A 69 -12.36 23.33 13.80
CA TRP A 69 -12.83 21.99 13.41
C TRP A 69 -13.52 21.26 14.56
N ARG A 70 -13.45 21.80 15.77
CA ARG A 70 -14.03 21.21 16.96
C ARG A 70 -15.52 20.97 16.78
N SER A 71 -15.93 19.71 16.73
CA SER A 71 -17.32 19.32 16.52
C SER A 71 -17.58 17.89 16.92
N ARG A 72 -18.70 17.68 17.64
CA ARG A 72 -19.18 16.33 18.00
C ARG A 72 -19.44 15.48 16.76
N SER A 73 -19.96 16.08 15.67
CA SER A 73 -20.24 15.32 14.44
C SER A 73 -18.98 14.78 13.78
N ARG A 74 -17.89 15.57 13.76
CA ARG A 74 -16.59 15.11 13.24
C ARG A 74 -16.00 13.99 14.11
N VAL A 75 -16.06 14.13 15.44
CA VAL A 75 -15.60 13.08 16.37
C VAL A 75 -16.39 11.79 16.15
N LEU A 76 -17.72 11.86 16.12
CA LEU A 76 -18.58 10.68 15.89
C LEU A 76 -18.36 10.07 14.51
N ALA A 77 -18.12 10.89 13.47
CA ALA A 77 -17.81 10.38 12.14
C ALA A 77 -16.48 9.61 12.10
N VAL A 78 -15.44 10.13 12.77
CA VAL A 78 -14.15 9.43 12.83
C VAL A 78 -14.24 8.14 13.64
N LEU A 79 -14.84 8.19 14.84
CA LEU A 79 -15.05 7.00 15.67
C LEU A 79 -15.94 5.97 14.98
N GLY A 80 -17.00 6.41 14.29
CA GLY A 80 -17.89 5.56 13.52
C GLY A 80 -17.17 4.86 12.37
N GLY A 81 -16.34 5.58 11.62
CA GLY A 81 -15.52 4.99 10.55
C GLY A 81 -14.51 3.97 11.07
N LEU A 82 -13.76 4.32 12.12
CA LEU A 82 -12.81 3.40 12.77
C LEU A 82 -13.52 2.14 13.30
N GLY A 83 -14.63 2.32 14.03
CA GLY A 83 -15.39 1.22 14.59
C GLY A 83 -15.96 0.30 13.51
N ALA A 84 -16.61 0.86 12.49
CA ALA A 84 -17.20 0.09 11.40
C ALA A 84 -16.16 -0.72 10.62
N GLY A 85 -14.99 -0.14 10.34
CA GLY A 85 -13.93 -0.84 9.61
C GLY A 85 -13.16 -1.86 10.48
N ALA A 86 -12.97 -1.59 11.78
CA ALA A 86 -12.24 -2.49 12.67
C ALA A 86 -13.10 -3.68 13.15
N LEU A 87 -14.43 -3.54 13.18
CA LEU A 87 -15.34 -4.54 13.74
C LEU A 87 -15.14 -5.94 13.15
N PRO A 88 -15.10 -6.15 11.82
CA PRO A 88 -14.86 -7.49 11.25
C PRO A 88 -13.53 -8.10 11.70
N TRP A 89 -12.48 -7.27 11.79
CA TRP A 89 -11.16 -7.70 12.23
C TRP A 89 -11.16 -8.08 13.72
N ILE A 90 -11.87 -7.34 14.58
CA ILE A 90 -12.00 -7.65 16.01
C ILE A 90 -12.76 -8.95 16.20
N VAL A 91 -13.92 -9.11 15.53
CA VAL A 91 -14.73 -10.33 15.59
C VAL A 91 -13.90 -11.54 15.17
N GLU A 92 -13.16 -11.45 14.06
CA GLU A 92 -12.29 -12.54 13.62
C GLU A 92 -11.15 -12.82 14.62
N ALA A 93 -10.59 -11.79 15.26
CA ALA A 93 -9.56 -11.97 16.27
C ALA A 93 -10.05 -12.85 17.44
N TYR A 94 -11.26 -12.62 17.92
CA TYR A 94 -11.85 -13.44 18.97
C TYR A 94 -12.29 -14.82 18.46
N ALA A 95 -12.87 -14.90 17.26
CA ALA A 95 -13.39 -16.15 16.72
C ALA A 95 -12.30 -17.16 16.31
N ARG A 96 -11.11 -16.69 15.88
CA ARG A 96 -10.07 -17.57 15.29
C ARG A 96 -8.72 -17.54 15.99
N PHE A 97 -8.38 -16.45 16.67
CA PHE A 97 -7.04 -16.25 17.23
C PHE A 97 -7.01 -16.27 18.76
N GLY A 98 -8.16 -16.32 19.43
CA GLY A 98 -8.23 -16.24 20.91
C GLY A 98 -8.15 -14.80 21.44
N GLY A 99 -8.40 -13.80 20.59
CA GLY A 99 -8.49 -12.39 20.96
C GLY A 99 -7.52 -11.49 20.18
N VAL A 100 -7.66 -10.18 20.40
CA VAL A 100 -6.89 -9.13 19.70
C VAL A 100 -5.39 -9.29 19.91
N ARG A 101 -4.93 -9.54 21.14
CA ARG A 101 -3.50 -9.68 21.45
C ARG A 101 -2.87 -10.85 20.69
N ALA A 102 -3.51 -12.01 20.73
CA ALA A 102 -3.01 -13.21 20.05
C ALA A 102 -2.97 -13.02 18.52
N ARG A 103 -3.97 -12.33 17.95
CA ARG A 103 -3.94 -11.96 16.53
C ARG A 103 -2.79 -11.00 16.20
N LEU A 104 -2.49 -10.02 17.06
CA LEU A 104 -1.37 -9.10 16.87
C LEU A 104 -0.02 -9.82 16.96
N THR A 105 0.15 -10.74 17.91
CA THR A 105 1.37 -11.57 18.02
C THR A 105 1.56 -12.41 16.75
N ALA A 106 0.53 -13.13 16.32
CA ALA A 106 0.57 -13.92 15.09
C ALA A 106 0.84 -13.05 13.85
N ALA A 107 0.26 -11.85 13.78
CA ALA A 107 0.53 -10.90 12.70
C ALA A 107 1.99 -10.41 12.72
N SER A 108 2.56 -10.15 13.90
CA SER A 108 3.96 -9.73 14.06
C SER A 108 4.93 -10.80 13.55
N GLU A 109 4.74 -12.04 13.98
CA GLU A 109 5.55 -13.19 13.54
C GLU A 109 5.49 -13.34 12.01
N VAL A 110 4.27 -13.28 11.45
CA VAL A 110 4.05 -13.34 9.99
C VAL A 110 4.63 -12.13 9.26
N GLN A 111 4.86 -11.00 9.91
CA GLN A 111 5.47 -9.80 9.35
C GLN A 111 6.99 -9.68 9.62
N GLY A 112 7.64 -10.73 10.12
CA GLY A 112 9.10 -10.73 10.34
C GLY A 112 9.52 -10.04 11.62
N ASP A 113 8.62 -10.04 12.61
CA ASP A 113 8.74 -9.47 13.94
C ASP A 113 8.83 -7.95 13.96
N LEU A 114 7.66 -7.32 14.14
CA LEU A 114 7.55 -5.87 14.29
C LEU A 114 8.35 -5.43 15.52
N ARG A 115 9.29 -4.51 15.31
CA ARG A 115 10.17 -3.99 16.36
C ARG A 115 10.60 -2.57 16.00
N PRO A 116 10.96 -1.72 16.97
CA PRO A 116 11.54 -0.41 16.67
C PRO A 116 12.82 -0.59 15.83
N LEU A 117 12.82 -0.08 14.60
CA LEU A 117 13.96 -0.08 13.68
C LEU A 117 13.83 1.04 12.65
N LEU A 118 14.94 1.65 12.25
CA LEU A 118 14.92 2.67 11.19
C LEU A 118 14.92 1.99 9.82
N SER A 119 13.74 1.74 9.26
CA SER A 119 13.57 1.04 7.97
C SER A 119 13.68 1.97 6.75
N LEU A 120 14.06 3.23 6.93
CA LEU A 120 14.19 4.21 5.85
C LEU A 120 15.08 3.68 4.71
N VAL A 121 16.18 3.00 5.05
CA VAL A 121 17.10 2.40 4.07
C VAL A 121 16.40 1.32 3.25
N HIS A 122 15.54 0.48 3.87
CA HIS A 122 14.75 -0.52 3.13
C HIS A 122 13.77 0.12 2.15
N HIS A 123 13.23 1.30 2.48
CA HIS A 123 12.35 2.02 1.54
C HIS A 123 13.10 2.64 0.37
N LEU A 124 14.40 2.90 0.51
CA LEU A 124 15.25 3.33 -0.62
C LEU A 124 15.58 2.15 -1.54
N THR A 125 15.77 0.95 -1.00
CA THR A 125 16.15 -0.23 -1.79
C THR A 125 15.02 -0.77 -2.67
N VAL A 126 13.77 -0.42 -2.38
CA VAL A 126 12.62 -0.85 -3.18
C VAL A 126 12.20 0.16 -4.26
N MET A 127 12.89 1.30 -4.36
CA MET A 127 12.51 2.39 -5.28
C MET A 127 12.72 2.04 -6.76
N ASP A 128 13.69 1.20 -7.06
CA ASP A 128 14.01 0.66 -8.39
C ASP A 128 13.56 -0.79 -8.61
N GLY A 129 12.93 -1.39 -7.60
CA GLY A 129 12.68 -2.82 -7.49
C GLY A 129 13.69 -3.46 -6.52
N PRO A 130 13.28 -4.43 -5.68
CA PRO A 130 12.11 -5.28 -5.80
C PRO A 130 10.81 -4.68 -5.26
N LEU A 131 9.69 -5.15 -5.80
CA LEU A 131 8.34 -4.72 -5.40
C LEU A 131 7.91 -5.18 -4.00
N LEU A 132 8.70 -6.07 -3.41
CA LEU A 132 8.69 -6.49 -2.02
C LEU A 132 10.09 -7.04 -1.72
N CYS A 133 10.85 -6.39 -0.85
CA CYS A 133 12.06 -6.99 -0.27
C CYS A 133 11.67 -7.67 1.04
N ARG A 134 12.09 -8.93 1.27
CA ARG A 134 11.89 -9.66 2.53
C ARG A 134 12.75 -10.94 2.58
N PRO A 135 13.85 -10.99 3.35
CA PRO A 135 14.50 -9.86 4.05
C PRO A 135 15.08 -8.84 3.04
N CYS A 136 15.45 -7.66 3.52
CA CYS A 136 15.97 -6.56 2.67
C CYS A 136 17.49 -6.48 2.74
N ASP A 137 18.16 -7.62 2.55
CA ASP A 137 19.62 -7.76 2.65
C ASP A 137 20.19 -7.93 1.24
N GLY A 138 20.82 -6.89 0.66
CA GLY A 138 21.59 -7.02 -0.59
C GLY A 138 21.13 -6.21 -1.81
N ASP A 139 20.14 -5.34 -1.68
CA ASP A 139 19.64 -4.53 -2.80
C ASP A 139 20.44 -3.22 -2.94
N THR A 140 21.00 -2.96 -4.12
CA THR A 140 21.69 -1.69 -4.42
C THR A 140 20.67 -0.59 -4.68
N VAL A 141 20.84 0.58 -4.06
CA VAL A 141 20.00 1.75 -4.35
C VAL A 141 20.50 2.44 -5.61
N ARG A 142 19.73 2.46 -6.71
CA ARG A 142 20.01 3.39 -7.81
C ARG A 142 19.70 4.82 -7.38
N PRO A 143 20.68 5.74 -7.32
CA PRO A 143 20.46 7.10 -6.82
C PRO A 143 19.38 7.86 -7.58
N LEU A 144 19.28 7.64 -8.89
CA LEU A 144 18.28 8.29 -9.74
C LEU A 144 16.85 7.87 -9.36
N SER A 145 16.66 6.64 -8.87
CA SER A 145 15.37 6.12 -8.45
C SER A 145 14.92 6.68 -7.10
N ALA A 146 15.88 7.14 -6.29
CA ALA A 146 15.62 7.81 -5.02
C ALA A 146 15.22 9.29 -5.18
N GLU A 147 15.22 9.85 -6.40
CA GLU A 147 14.89 11.26 -6.66
C GLU A 147 13.53 11.66 -6.05
N TRP A 148 12.57 10.74 -6.03
CA TRP A 148 11.22 11.00 -5.54
C TRP A 148 11.19 11.34 -4.05
N TRP A 149 12.12 10.78 -3.26
CA TRP A 149 12.30 11.10 -1.85
C TRP A 149 12.83 12.51 -1.60
N LEU A 150 13.37 13.17 -2.63
CA LEU A 150 13.78 14.58 -2.58
C LEU A 150 12.73 15.51 -3.20
N VAL A 151 12.19 15.12 -4.36
CA VAL A 151 11.19 15.90 -5.10
C VAL A 151 9.91 16.07 -4.28
N LEU A 152 9.41 15.01 -3.66
CA LEU A 152 8.14 15.07 -2.93
C LEU A 152 8.21 16.01 -1.71
N PRO A 153 9.19 15.89 -0.78
CA PRO A 153 9.33 16.85 0.31
C PRO A 153 9.49 18.29 -0.19
N LEU A 154 10.30 18.51 -1.23
CA LEU A 154 10.51 19.85 -1.81
C LEU A 154 9.20 20.45 -2.33
N LEU A 155 8.40 19.68 -3.08
CA LEU A 155 7.10 20.14 -3.60
C LEU A 155 6.10 20.38 -2.47
N VAL A 156 6.04 19.50 -1.46
CA VAL A 156 5.17 19.69 -0.28
C VAL A 156 5.57 20.95 0.48
N SER A 157 6.87 21.17 0.71
CA SER A 157 7.39 22.38 1.36
C SER A 157 7.08 23.63 0.56
N ALA A 158 7.25 23.61 -0.76
CA ALA A 158 6.90 24.73 -1.64
C ALA A 158 5.40 25.04 -1.58
N GLY A 159 4.53 24.03 -1.57
CA GLY A 159 3.08 24.21 -1.45
C GLY A 159 2.65 24.74 -0.09
N LEU A 160 3.25 24.25 1.00
CA LEU A 160 3.01 24.80 2.34
C LEU A 160 3.48 26.25 2.46
N TRP A 161 4.63 26.57 1.84
CA TRP A 161 5.20 27.91 1.85
C TRP A 161 4.36 28.89 1.03
N SER A 162 3.88 28.50 -0.16
CA SER A 162 3.06 29.37 -1.02
C SER A 162 1.74 29.76 -0.35
N VAL A 163 1.06 28.79 0.26
CA VAL A 163 -0.17 29.04 1.02
C VAL A 163 0.09 29.91 2.25
N ARG A 164 1.26 29.76 2.90
CA ARG A 164 1.66 30.62 4.01
C ARG A 164 1.99 32.05 3.55
N ALA A 165 2.63 32.22 2.39
CA ALA A 165 3.01 33.51 1.85
C ALA A 165 1.79 34.33 1.39
N GLY A 166 0.87 33.72 0.62
CA GLY A 166 -0.38 34.38 0.23
C GLY A 166 -1.24 34.83 1.42
N ASN A 167 -1.15 34.12 2.55
CA ASN A 167 -1.78 34.51 3.81
C ASN A 167 -1.12 35.71 4.50
N ARG A 168 0.16 35.99 4.24
CA ARG A 168 0.86 37.15 4.79
C ARG A 168 0.57 38.40 3.98
N ASP A 169 0.54 38.29 2.65
CA ASP A 169 0.29 39.43 1.76
C ASP A 169 -1.15 39.91 1.91
N THR A 170 -2.12 38.99 1.92
CA THR A 170 -3.52 39.33 2.26
C THR A 170 -3.65 39.98 3.63
N ARG A 171 -2.89 39.53 4.65
CA ARG A 171 -2.94 40.14 6.00
C ARG A 171 -2.31 41.54 6.06
N ARG A 172 -1.33 41.85 5.21
CA ARG A 172 -0.73 43.19 5.10
C ARG A 172 -1.65 44.17 4.37
N GLU A 173 -2.33 43.70 3.32
CA GLU A 173 -3.31 44.48 2.58
C GLU A 173 -4.58 44.75 3.41
N HIS A 174 -4.94 43.85 4.33
CA HIS A 174 -6.14 43.93 5.18
C HIS A 174 -6.04 44.76 6.45
N GLN A 175 -4.98 45.55 6.65
CA GLN A 175 -4.93 46.52 7.76
C GLN A 175 -6.01 47.63 7.62
N GLY A 176 -6.85 47.59 6.57
CA GLY A 176 -7.96 48.51 6.28
C GLY A 176 -9.40 47.96 6.18
N GLY A 177 -9.73 46.69 6.49
CA GLY A 177 -11.16 46.31 6.65
C GLY A 177 -11.59 44.86 6.45
N LEU A 178 -12.41 44.35 7.38
CA LEU A 178 -13.24 43.12 7.48
C LEU A 178 -12.63 41.72 7.16
N PRO A 179 -12.68 40.71 8.06
CA PRO A 179 -11.95 39.44 7.89
C PRO A 179 -12.52 38.51 6.80
N ARG A 180 -11.66 37.93 5.95
CA ARG A 180 -11.97 36.79 5.03
C ARG A 180 -10.87 35.70 5.07
N PRO A 181 -11.11 34.48 4.54
CA PRO A 181 -10.63 33.22 5.09
C PRO A 181 -9.26 32.78 4.54
N GLY A 182 -8.16 33.43 4.94
CA GLY A 182 -6.81 33.01 4.53
C GLY A 182 -6.30 31.74 5.24
N THR A 183 -6.67 31.48 6.50
CA THR A 183 -6.00 30.42 7.30
C THR A 183 -6.42 28.98 7.00
N THR A 184 -7.53 28.79 6.28
CA THR A 184 -8.12 27.48 5.97
C THR A 184 -7.23 26.58 5.11
N PRO A 185 -6.68 27.04 3.97
CA PRO A 185 -5.84 26.20 3.11
C PRO A 185 -4.56 25.72 3.81
N LEU A 186 -3.90 26.56 4.63
CA LEU A 186 -2.66 26.14 5.32
C LEU A 186 -2.96 25.04 6.33
N ARG A 187 -3.99 25.22 7.16
CA ARG A 187 -4.40 24.21 8.15
C ARG A 187 -4.78 22.90 7.48
N ALA A 188 -5.49 22.97 6.36
CA ALA A 188 -5.86 21.80 5.56
C ALA A 188 -4.63 21.02 5.07
N CYS A 189 -3.65 21.70 4.47
CA CYS A 189 -2.40 21.08 4.03
C CYS A 189 -1.60 20.50 5.21
N LEU A 190 -1.57 21.19 6.35
CA LEU A 190 -0.91 20.68 7.56
C LEU A 190 -1.59 19.41 8.09
N LEU A 191 -2.93 19.38 8.16
CA LEU A 191 -3.65 18.18 8.59
C LEU A 191 -3.37 17.00 7.67
N ALA A 192 -3.43 17.21 6.34
CA ALA A 192 -3.12 16.18 5.37
C ALA A 192 -1.66 15.68 5.51
N THR A 193 -0.71 16.58 5.74
CA THR A 193 0.71 16.24 5.96
C THR A 193 0.89 15.44 7.25
N VAL A 194 0.29 15.87 8.36
CA VAL A 194 0.36 15.16 9.65
C VAL A 194 -0.30 13.78 9.53
N ALA A 195 -1.44 13.68 8.85
CA ALA A 195 -2.07 12.40 8.55
C ALA A 195 -1.16 11.49 7.71
N ALA A 196 -0.51 12.03 6.69
CA ALA A 196 0.41 11.29 5.83
C ALA A 196 1.62 10.76 6.60
N LEU A 197 2.21 11.58 7.48
CA LEU A 197 3.33 11.20 8.33
C LEU A 197 2.91 10.16 9.38
N SER A 198 1.72 10.31 9.97
CA SER A 198 1.17 9.35 10.92
C SER A 198 1.02 7.96 10.29
N VAL A 199 0.52 7.89 9.04
CA VAL A 199 0.42 6.65 8.28
C VAL A 199 1.78 6.11 7.85
N ALA A 200 2.75 6.98 7.53
CA ALA A 200 4.10 6.55 7.14
C ALA A 200 4.89 5.96 8.32
N LEU A 201 4.71 6.51 9.52
CA LEU A 201 5.55 6.24 10.68
C LEU A 201 5.68 4.75 11.02
N PRO A 202 4.61 3.93 11.09
CA PRO A 202 4.75 2.49 11.33
C PRO A 202 5.63 1.80 10.29
N TYR A 203 5.55 2.20 9.01
CA TYR A 203 6.35 1.61 7.95
C TYR A 203 7.82 2.00 7.99
N LEU A 204 8.12 3.20 8.49
CA LEU A 204 9.47 3.76 8.58
C LEU A 204 10.19 3.38 9.88
N ALA A 205 9.43 2.98 10.91
CA ALA A 205 9.95 2.79 12.26
C ALA A 205 9.72 1.38 12.85
N LEU A 206 8.83 0.57 12.28
CA LEU A 206 8.44 -0.72 12.90
C LEU A 206 8.54 -1.93 11.97
N VAL A 207 8.40 -1.74 10.66
CA VAL A 207 8.33 -2.85 9.70
C VAL A 207 9.74 -3.21 9.19
N PRO A 208 10.20 -4.46 9.40
CA PRO A 208 11.58 -4.88 9.08
C PRO A 208 11.79 -5.19 7.59
N TYR A 209 10.87 -4.78 6.74
CA TYR A 209 10.89 -5.03 5.31
C TYR A 209 10.11 -3.95 4.55
N ALA A 210 10.31 -3.83 3.24
CA ALA A 210 9.73 -2.74 2.47
C ALA A 210 9.04 -3.20 1.19
N ALA A 211 8.07 -2.39 0.78
CA ALA A 211 7.41 -2.48 -0.51
C ALA A 211 6.95 -1.08 -0.90
N PRO A 212 7.10 -0.64 -2.16
CA PRO A 212 6.75 0.73 -2.57
C PRO A 212 5.30 1.09 -2.27
N ARG A 213 4.42 0.07 -2.34
CA ARG A 213 2.99 0.20 -2.06
C ARG A 213 2.68 0.62 -0.62
N PHE A 214 3.55 0.36 0.37
CA PHE A 214 3.25 0.67 1.79
C PHE A 214 3.00 2.16 2.02
N LEU A 215 3.74 3.01 1.34
CA LEU A 215 3.59 4.46 1.45
C LEU A 215 2.53 5.01 0.49
N ALA A 216 1.79 4.20 -0.26
CA ALA A 216 0.79 4.70 -1.21
C ALA A 216 -0.26 5.63 -0.57
N PRO A 217 -0.81 5.35 0.63
CA PRO A 217 -1.71 6.30 1.30
C PRO A 217 -1.01 7.61 1.71
N THR A 218 0.24 7.54 2.18
CA THR A 218 1.07 8.71 2.50
C THR A 218 1.25 9.60 1.27
N HIS A 219 1.65 9.01 0.14
CA HIS A 219 1.79 9.73 -1.12
C HIS A 219 0.49 10.41 -1.53
N ALA A 220 -0.63 9.68 -1.49
CA ALA A 220 -1.94 10.21 -1.88
C ALA A 220 -2.38 11.41 -1.02
N LEU A 221 -2.10 11.37 0.29
CA LEU A 221 -2.39 12.47 1.21
C LEU A 221 -1.48 13.70 0.99
N LEU A 222 -0.25 13.51 0.53
CA LEU A 222 0.70 14.59 0.23
C LEU A 222 0.47 15.22 -1.16
N THR A 223 -0.12 14.48 -2.10
CA THR A 223 -0.35 14.94 -3.49
C THR A 223 -0.99 16.33 -3.60
N PRO A 224 -2.04 16.69 -2.83
CA PRO A 224 -2.62 18.03 -2.92
C PRO A 224 -1.63 19.15 -2.55
N ALA A 225 -0.80 18.95 -1.52
CA ALA A 225 0.22 19.92 -1.12
C ALA A 225 1.35 19.99 -2.16
N ALA A 226 1.77 18.84 -2.70
CA ALA A 226 2.75 18.80 -3.79
C ALA A 226 2.25 19.51 -5.06
N ALA A 227 0.97 19.36 -5.41
CA ALA A 227 0.35 20.05 -6.54
C ALA A 227 0.36 21.58 -6.36
N LEU A 228 0.05 22.06 -5.15
CA LEU A 228 0.20 23.49 -4.81
C LEU A 228 1.67 23.96 -4.91
N GLY A 229 2.63 23.09 -4.59
CA GLY A 229 4.05 23.35 -4.79
C GLY A 229 4.42 23.53 -6.26
N VAL A 230 3.93 22.65 -7.13
CA VAL A 230 4.13 22.77 -8.58
C VAL A 230 3.55 24.09 -9.10
N LEU A 231 2.32 24.43 -8.71
CA LEU A 231 1.69 25.69 -9.09
C LEU A 231 2.50 26.91 -8.60
N ALA A 232 2.97 26.87 -7.36
CA ALA A 232 3.81 27.93 -6.81
C ALA A 232 5.14 28.10 -7.59
N LEU A 233 5.78 27.01 -7.99
CA LEU A 233 6.98 27.06 -8.83
C LEU A 233 6.67 27.65 -10.21
N VAL A 234 5.52 27.32 -10.81
CA VAL A 234 5.07 27.93 -12.07
C VAL A 234 4.85 29.44 -11.92
N ASP A 235 4.19 29.88 -10.84
CA ASP A 235 3.92 31.30 -10.62
C ASP A 235 5.22 32.09 -10.36
N VAL A 236 6.13 31.56 -9.55
CA VAL A 236 7.45 32.17 -9.29
C VAL A 236 8.29 32.23 -10.57
N THR A 237 8.28 31.18 -11.39
CA THR A 237 9.03 31.19 -12.66
C THR A 237 8.44 32.16 -13.67
N ARG A 238 7.12 32.34 -13.74
CA ARG A 238 6.47 33.35 -14.59
C ARG A 238 6.78 34.78 -14.16
N ALA A 239 6.92 35.02 -12.86
CA ALA A 239 7.27 36.33 -12.31
C ALA A 239 8.77 36.67 -12.41
N SER A 240 9.62 35.73 -12.82
CA SER A 240 11.07 35.92 -12.96
C SER A 240 11.43 36.83 -14.14
N HIS A 241 12.60 37.46 -14.10
CA HIS A 241 13.17 38.25 -15.21
C HIS A 241 13.40 37.43 -16.49
N ARG A 242 13.47 36.10 -16.40
CA ARG A 242 13.67 35.19 -17.55
C ARG A 242 12.68 34.03 -17.52
N PRO A 243 11.38 34.29 -17.72
CA PRO A 243 10.32 33.29 -17.50
C PRO A 243 10.41 32.13 -18.50
N ARG A 244 10.85 32.39 -19.73
CA ARG A 244 11.08 31.35 -20.74
C ARG A 244 12.10 30.32 -20.26
N ILE A 245 13.24 30.77 -19.75
CA ILE A 245 14.31 29.87 -19.24
C ILE A 245 13.80 29.08 -18.04
N GLY A 246 13.14 29.74 -17.08
CA GLY A 246 12.61 29.08 -15.89
C GLY A 246 11.56 28.01 -16.20
N LEU A 247 10.61 28.31 -17.09
CA LEU A 247 9.59 27.37 -17.53
C LEU A 247 10.19 26.20 -18.34
N THR A 248 11.18 26.46 -19.19
CA THR A 248 11.91 25.40 -19.90
C THR A 248 12.65 24.49 -18.92
N ALA A 249 13.35 25.05 -17.92
CA ALA A 249 14.04 24.27 -16.90
C ALA A 249 13.07 23.42 -16.07
N LEU A 250 11.93 23.98 -15.66
CA LEU A 250 10.88 23.25 -14.95
C LEU A 250 10.29 22.13 -15.81
N GLY A 251 10.02 22.40 -17.09
CA GLY A 251 9.54 21.42 -18.05
C GLY A 251 10.54 20.27 -18.25
N LEU A 252 11.83 20.58 -18.37
CA LEU A 252 12.89 19.58 -18.46
C LEU A 252 13.02 18.75 -17.18
N ALA A 253 12.88 19.35 -16.00
CA ALA A 253 12.91 18.62 -14.74
C ALA A 253 11.73 17.64 -14.62
N LEU A 254 10.52 18.07 -14.99
CA LEU A 254 9.34 17.20 -15.03
C LEU A 254 9.48 16.08 -16.07
N ALA A 255 10.00 16.41 -17.27
CA ALA A 255 10.26 15.42 -18.31
C ALA A 255 11.31 14.40 -17.86
N GLY A 256 12.39 14.84 -17.21
CA GLY A 256 13.42 13.99 -16.61
C GLY A 256 12.84 13.04 -15.57
N HIS A 257 12.02 13.55 -14.65
CA HIS A 257 11.30 12.72 -13.68
C HIS A 257 10.43 11.65 -14.36
N LEU A 258 9.62 12.03 -15.37
CA LEU A 258 8.82 11.07 -16.12
C LEU A 258 9.67 10.04 -16.87
N ALA A 259 10.81 10.44 -17.42
CA ALA A 259 11.75 9.56 -18.10
C ALA A 259 12.38 8.53 -17.15
N VAL A 260 12.45 8.80 -15.84
CA VAL A 260 12.85 7.82 -14.82
C VAL A 260 11.67 6.94 -14.41
N GLN A 261 10.53 7.54 -14.08
CA GLN A 261 9.39 6.82 -13.50
C GLN A 261 8.68 5.90 -14.50
N LEU A 262 8.54 6.30 -15.77
CA LEU A 262 7.81 5.50 -16.77
C LEU A 262 8.51 4.17 -17.08
N PRO A 263 9.83 4.13 -17.38
CA PRO A 263 10.53 2.85 -17.56
C PRO A 263 10.49 1.99 -16.31
N LEU A 264 10.71 2.56 -15.12
CA LEU A 264 10.62 1.81 -13.86
C LEU A 264 9.23 1.18 -13.69
N ALA A 265 8.17 1.92 -13.97
CA ALA A 265 6.81 1.41 -13.89
C ALA A 265 6.52 0.33 -14.94
N HIS A 266 6.94 0.54 -16.20
CA HIS A 266 6.75 -0.44 -17.28
C HIS A 266 7.54 -1.72 -17.06
N THR A 267 8.82 -1.64 -16.70
CA THR A 267 9.67 -2.80 -16.45
C THR A 267 9.13 -3.63 -15.30
N ASN A 268 8.80 -3.00 -14.16
CA ASN A 268 8.20 -3.70 -13.04
C ASN A 268 6.83 -4.29 -13.39
N ALA A 269 6.09 -3.66 -14.31
CA ALA A 269 4.85 -4.22 -14.84
C ALA A 269 5.01 -5.45 -15.69
N GLY A 270 5.97 -5.45 -16.61
CA GLY A 270 6.32 -6.63 -17.38
C GLY A 270 6.70 -7.80 -16.47
N ILE A 271 7.57 -7.55 -15.48
CA ILE A 271 8.03 -8.59 -14.55
C ILE A 271 6.85 -9.23 -13.79
N GLN A 272 5.91 -8.43 -13.26
CA GLN A 272 4.77 -8.99 -12.52
C GLN A 272 3.71 -9.63 -13.39
N ALA A 273 3.53 -9.13 -14.62
CA ALA A 273 2.63 -9.77 -15.59
C ALA A 273 3.20 -11.13 -15.99
N GLY A 274 4.50 -11.21 -16.29
CA GLY A 274 5.21 -12.46 -16.57
C GLY A 274 5.12 -13.45 -15.41
N ALA A 275 5.43 -13.01 -14.18
CA ALA A 275 5.33 -13.87 -13.01
C ALA A 275 3.90 -14.40 -12.76
N ARG A 276 2.87 -13.60 -13.01
CA ARG A 276 1.46 -14.05 -12.92
C ARG A 276 1.10 -15.03 -14.03
N GLY A 277 1.63 -14.81 -15.24
CA GLY A 277 1.52 -15.75 -16.35
C GLY A 277 2.12 -17.10 -15.98
N ASP A 278 3.32 -17.12 -15.41
CA ASP A 278 3.96 -18.36 -14.93
C ASP A 278 3.09 -19.10 -13.92
N TRP A 279 2.46 -18.39 -12.97
CA TRP A 279 1.59 -19.04 -11.98
C TRP A 279 0.36 -19.69 -12.62
N ALA A 280 -0.19 -19.08 -13.67
CA ALA A 280 -1.30 -19.66 -14.42
C ALA A 280 -0.85 -20.91 -15.19
N LEU A 281 0.27 -20.84 -15.91
CA LEU A 281 0.83 -21.99 -16.64
C LEU A 281 1.19 -23.16 -15.70
N VAL A 282 1.78 -22.87 -14.54
CA VAL A 282 2.07 -23.89 -13.52
C VAL A 282 0.76 -24.51 -13.00
N ALA A 283 -0.29 -23.71 -12.80
CA ALA A 283 -1.59 -24.20 -12.37
C ALA A 283 -2.26 -25.08 -13.44
N GLU A 284 -2.15 -24.74 -14.72
CA GLU A 284 -2.64 -25.56 -15.83
C GLU A 284 -1.98 -26.94 -15.84
N VAL A 285 -0.64 -27.01 -15.75
CA VAL A 285 0.09 -28.29 -15.67
C VAL A 285 -0.30 -29.10 -14.42
N LEU A 286 -0.57 -28.43 -13.29
CA LEU A 286 -1.09 -29.09 -12.09
C LEU A 286 -2.49 -29.68 -12.33
N HIS A 287 -3.38 -28.95 -13.00
CA HIS A 287 -4.74 -29.41 -13.32
C HIS A 287 -4.74 -30.56 -14.31
N GLU A 288 -3.90 -30.51 -15.35
CA GLU A 288 -3.71 -31.60 -16.31
C GLU A 288 -3.28 -32.92 -15.65
N HIS A 289 -2.61 -32.83 -14.50
CA HIS A 289 -2.17 -33.98 -13.71
C HIS A 289 -2.99 -34.21 -12.44
N GLY A 290 -4.23 -33.71 -12.40
CA GLY A 290 -5.22 -34.02 -11.37
C GLY A 290 -5.01 -33.31 -10.03
N VAL A 291 -4.20 -32.24 -9.98
CA VAL A 291 -3.92 -31.47 -8.76
C VAL A 291 -4.64 -30.12 -8.81
N GLY A 292 -5.76 -30.00 -8.10
CA GLY A 292 -6.54 -28.76 -8.02
C GLY A 292 -7.67 -28.70 -9.06
N GLY A 293 -8.20 -27.50 -9.33
CA GLY A 293 -9.16 -27.28 -10.45
C GLY A 293 -10.62 -27.67 -10.20
N GLY A 294 -10.97 -28.16 -8.99
CA GLY A 294 -12.36 -28.42 -8.61
C GLY A 294 -13.18 -27.13 -8.43
N PRO A 295 -14.48 -27.10 -8.77
CA PRO A 295 -15.31 -25.92 -8.62
C PRO A 295 -15.35 -25.43 -7.15
N HIS A 296 -15.05 -24.15 -6.93
CA HIS A 296 -15.13 -23.47 -5.63
C HIS A 296 -16.55 -23.42 -5.01
N THR A 297 -17.56 -23.96 -5.69
CA THR A 297 -18.98 -23.87 -5.30
C THR A 297 -19.42 -24.94 -4.33
N ASP A 298 -18.70 -26.05 -4.14
CA ASP A 298 -19.06 -27.03 -3.12
C ASP A 298 -18.41 -26.69 -1.77
N ARG A 299 -18.81 -25.55 -1.23
CA ARG A 299 -18.59 -25.19 0.18
C ARG A 299 -19.78 -25.66 1.01
N SER A 300 -20.28 -26.86 0.75
CA SER A 300 -21.24 -27.54 1.62
C SER A 300 -20.47 -28.28 2.71
N PRO A 301 -20.64 -27.96 4.01
CA PRO A 301 -19.93 -28.64 5.10
C PRO A 301 -20.37 -30.10 5.34
N ARG A 302 -21.19 -30.70 4.45
CA ARG A 302 -21.93 -31.93 4.75
C ARG A 302 -21.65 -33.12 3.83
N SER A 303 -20.80 -33.01 2.81
CA SER A 303 -20.34 -34.16 2.02
C SER A 303 -18.83 -34.35 2.20
N GLY A 304 -18.44 -35.59 2.53
CA GLY A 304 -17.10 -35.92 3.01
C GLY A 304 -16.00 -35.87 1.94
N THR A 305 -14.84 -35.42 2.40
CA THR A 305 -13.51 -36.00 2.16
C THR A 305 -13.03 -36.15 0.71
N HIS A 306 -12.55 -35.04 0.13
CA HIS A 306 -11.22 -35.03 -0.46
C HIS A 306 -10.37 -34.00 0.31
N PRO A 307 -9.18 -34.37 0.84
CA PRO A 307 -8.30 -33.39 1.45
C PRO A 307 -7.94 -32.38 0.36
N PRO A 308 -8.12 -31.08 0.61
CA PRO A 308 -7.81 -30.10 -0.42
C PRO A 308 -6.32 -30.20 -0.75
N CYS A 309 -5.99 -30.14 -2.05
CA CYS A 309 -4.62 -30.31 -2.51
C CYS A 309 -3.67 -29.38 -1.75
N VAL A 310 -2.50 -29.89 -1.39
CA VAL A 310 -1.47 -29.11 -0.69
C VAL A 310 -0.27 -28.98 -1.60
N LEU A 311 0.10 -27.75 -1.92
CA LEU A 311 1.32 -27.47 -2.68
C LEU A 311 2.46 -27.10 -1.74
N ARG A 312 3.65 -27.61 -2.04
CA ARG A 312 4.92 -27.15 -1.45
C ARG A 312 5.91 -26.82 -2.56
N GLY A 313 7.00 -26.15 -2.23
CA GLY A 313 7.95 -25.68 -3.23
C GLY A 313 9.03 -24.78 -2.66
N ASN A 314 9.97 -24.38 -3.51
CA ASN A 314 11.08 -23.50 -3.13
C ASN A 314 10.79 -22.01 -3.40
N THR A 315 9.83 -21.67 -4.25
CA THR A 315 9.45 -20.29 -4.56
C THR A 315 7.97 -20.17 -4.92
N SER A 316 7.37 -19.02 -4.64
CA SER A 316 6.02 -18.62 -5.10
C SER A 316 4.88 -19.62 -4.81
N VAL A 317 5.03 -20.46 -3.79
CA VAL A 317 4.04 -21.50 -3.44
C VAL A 317 2.67 -20.91 -3.11
N ILE A 318 2.62 -19.80 -2.38
CA ILE A 318 1.37 -19.15 -1.98
C ILE A 318 0.54 -18.69 -3.20
N PRO A 319 1.07 -17.86 -4.12
CA PRO A 319 0.29 -17.44 -5.28
C PRO A 319 -0.04 -18.59 -6.24
N VAL A 320 0.86 -19.54 -6.46
CA VAL A 320 0.58 -20.72 -7.31
C VAL A 320 -0.52 -21.58 -6.70
N ALA A 321 -0.47 -21.86 -5.40
CA ALA A 321 -1.52 -22.62 -4.72
C ALA A 321 -2.87 -21.92 -4.81
N TYR A 322 -2.91 -20.59 -4.65
CA TYR A 322 -4.13 -19.83 -4.82
C TYR A 322 -4.73 -19.98 -6.22
N VAL A 323 -3.93 -19.79 -7.28
CA VAL A 323 -4.41 -19.92 -8.67
C VAL A 323 -4.80 -21.36 -9.01
N ALA A 324 -4.10 -22.35 -8.45
CA ALA A 324 -4.42 -23.76 -8.65
C ALA A 324 -5.64 -24.25 -7.83
N GLY A 325 -6.13 -23.45 -6.86
CA GLY A 325 -7.21 -23.86 -5.94
C GLY A 325 -6.75 -24.77 -4.79
N CYS A 326 -5.46 -24.73 -4.46
CA CYS A 326 -4.81 -25.54 -3.43
C CYS A 326 -4.43 -24.74 -2.19
N PHE A 327 -4.11 -25.44 -1.09
CA PHE A 327 -3.53 -24.83 0.10
C PHE A 327 -2.00 -24.77 0.01
N PRO A 328 -1.38 -23.63 0.37
CA PRO A 328 0.07 -23.57 0.51
C PRO A 328 0.50 -24.28 1.79
N GLY A 329 1.34 -25.32 1.66
CA GLY A 329 1.92 -26.01 2.79
C GLY A 329 3.03 -25.18 3.44
N ARG A 330 3.02 -25.05 4.78
CA ARG A 330 4.09 -24.37 5.52
C ARG A 330 5.29 -25.28 5.75
N ALA A 331 6.48 -24.70 5.85
CA ALA A 331 7.65 -25.38 6.39
C ALA A 331 7.42 -25.64 7.89
N GLY A 332 7.69 -26.85 8.37
CA GLY A 332 7.47 -27.24 9.78
C GLY A 332 6.15 -27.95 10.09
N ASP A 333 5.15 -27.92 9.19
CA ASP A 333 3.98 -28.80 9.33
C ASP A 333 4.39 -30.26 9.09
N ALA A 334 4.45 -31.04 10.17
CA ALA A 334 4.57 -32.51 10.12
C ALA A 334 3.26 -33.15 9.59
N PRO A 335 3.36 -34.33 8.99
CA PRO A 335 3.33 -34.53 7.55
C PRO A 335 1.91 -34.46 6.95
N ARG A 336 1.43 -33.29 6.54
CA ARG A 336 0.57 -33.27 5.34
C ARG A 336 1.51 -33.49 4.15
N ARG A 337 1.63 -34.75 3.70
CA ARG A 337 2.37 -35.08 2.48
C ARG A 337 1.82 -34.21 1.35
N PRO A 338 2.61 -33.33 0.74
CA PRO A 338 2.10 -32.45 -0.30
C PRO A 338 1.53 -33.29 -1.45
N THR A 339 0.51 -32.78 -2.10
CA THR A 339 -0.07 -33.39 -3.31
C THR A 339 0.87 -33.18 -4.49
N ALA A 340 1.52 -32.02 -4.55
CA ALA A 340 2.56 -31.73 -5.52
C ALA A 340 3.64 -30.80 -4.96
N LEU A 341 4.83 -30.89 -5.55
CA LEU A 341 5.92 -29.94 -5.37
C LEU A 341 6.08 -29.07 -6.60
N VAL A 342 6.12 -27.76 -6.39
CA VAL A 342 6.39 -26.77 -7.43
C VAL A 342 7.79 -26.22 -7.19
N LEU A 343 8.71 -26.51 -8.10
CA LEU A 343 10.11 -26.13 -7.99
C LEU A 343 10.52 -25.26 -9.17
N ARG A 344 11.39 -24.29 -8.91
CA ARG A 344 12.08 -23.52 -9.96
C ARG A 344 13.58 -23.62 -9.75
N GLU A 345 14.30 -24.08 -10.77
CA GLU A 345 15.77 -24.19 -10.76
C GLU A 345 16.33 -24.94 -9.53
N ALA A 346 15.59 -25.94 -9.05
CA ALA A 346 15.97 -26.72 -7.87
C ALA A 346 15.66 -28.20 -8.06
N GLU A 347 16.48 -29.05 -7.45
CA GLU A 347 16.21 -30.49 -7.39
C GLU A 347 15.12 -30.81 -6.36
N PRO A 348 14.30 -31.85 -6.60
CA PRO A 348 13.37 -32.33 -5.59
C PRO A 348 14.13 -32.92 -4.38
N PRO A 349 13.56 -32.81 -3.17
CA PRO A 349 14.12 -33.45 -1.99
C PRO A 349 14.14 -34.98 -2.17
N PRO A 350 15.02 -35.71 -1.46
CA PRO A 350 15.23 -37.15 -1.66
C PRO A 350 13.94 -37.99 -1.69
N TRP A 351 12.97 -37.67 -0.83
CA TRP A 351 11.70 -38.38 -0.71
C TRP A 351 10.71 -38.15 -1.88
N ALA A 352 10.96 -37.16 -2.74
CA ALA A 352 10.14 -36.84 -3.92
C ALA A 352 10.87 -37.10 -5.25
N ARG A 353 12.11 -37.61 -5.22
CA ARG A 353 12.90 -37.84 -6.45
C ARG A 353 12.22 -38.81 -7.43
N SER A 354 11.44 -39.75 -6.92
CA SER A 354 10.70 -40.74 -7.72
C SER A 354 9.33 -40.25 -8.22
N TRP A 355 8.91 -39.04 -7.85
CA TRP A 355 7.61 -38.52 -8.26
C TRP A 355 7.63 -38.13 -9.73
N PRO A 356 6.54 -38.43 -10.49
CA PRO A 356 6.35 -37.94 -11.85
C PRO A 356 6.72 -36.46 -11.99
N ARG A 357 7.62 -36.19 -12.92
CA ARG A 357 8.20 -34.85 -13.18
C ARG A 357 7.58 -34.27 -14.44
N HIS A 358 7.04 -33.07 -14.33
CA HIS A 358 6.37 -32.35 -15.41
C HIS A 358 7.03 -30.98 -15.56
N ARG A 359 7.48 -30.65 -16.77
CA ARG A 359 8.04 -29.32 -17.07
C ARG A 359 6.90 -28.36 -17.39
N VAL A 360 7.06 -27.10 -17.04
CA VAL A 360 6.12 -26.05 -17.40
C VAL A 360 6.75 -25.22 -18.54
N PRO A 361 6.34 -25.43 -19.80
CA PRO A 361 6.88 -24.70 -20.94
C PRO A 361 6.41 -23.24 -20.96
N ASP A 362 7.02 -22.43 -21.83
CA ASP A 362 6.56 -21.07 -22.18
C ASP A 362 6.41 -20.09 -21.01
N THR A 363 7.23 -20.29 -19.97
CA THR A 363 7.28 -19.42 -18.79
C THR A 363 8.21 -18.23 -19.00
N TYR A 364 7.81 -17.08 -18.46
CA TYR A 364 8.62 -15.87 -18.37
C TYR A 364 9.89 -16.11 -17.55
N ALA A 365 9.77 -16.68 -16.35
CA ALA A 365 10.92 -17.13 -15.56
C ALA A 365 11.17 -18.62 -15.86
N PRO A 366 12.32 -19.00 -16.42
CA PRO A 366 12.55 -20.38 -16.82
C PRO A 366 12.73 -21.34 -15.63
N GLY A 367 12.70 -22.64 -15.93
CA GLY A 367 13.11 -23.68 -14.99
C GLY A 367 12.02 -24.16 -14.03
N TRP A 368 10.75 -23.83 -14.28
CA TRP A 368 9.62 -24.37 -13.54
C TRP A 368 9.40 -25.86 -13.81
N VAL A 369 9.22 -26.61 -12.72
CA VAL A 369 8.96 -28.05 -12.72
C VAL A 369 7.94 -28.36 -11.64
N VAL A 370 6.99 -29.23 -11.96
CA VAL A 370 6.02 -29.78 -11.04
C VAL A 370 6.32 -31.26 -10.81
N HIS A 371 6.35 -31.69 -9.55
CA HIS A 371 6.37 -33.09 -9.19
C HIS A 371 5.03 -33.46 -8.56
N VAL A 372 4.30 -34.37 -9.18
CA VAL A 372 2.99 -34.82 -8.70
C VAL A 372 3.16 -36.11 -7.92
N ARG A 373 2.52 -36.22 -6.77
CA ARG A 373 2.56 -37.45 -5.98
C ARG A 373 1.85 -38.58 -6.76
N PRO A 374 2.47 -39.78 -6.88
CA PRO A 374 1.86 -40.93 -7.54
C PRO A 374 0.54 -41.38 -6.92
#